data_AF-A0A8H5Y9L4-F1
#
_entry.id   AF-A0A8H5Y9L4-F1
#
_cell.length_a   1.000
_cell.length_b   1.000
_cell.length_c   1.000
_cell.angle_alpha   90.00
_cell.angle_beta   90.00
_cell.angle_gamma   90.00
#
_symmetry.space_group_name_H-M   'P 1'
#
loop_
_entity.id
_entity.type
_entity.pdbx_description
1 polymer ?
#
loop_
_entity_poly.entity_id
_entity_poly.type
_entity_poly.pdbx_seq_one_letter_code
_entity_poly.pdbx_strand_id
1 'polypeptide(L)'
;MKSHGVDNDIRVCIDRRLKLDKTLSMPSESLKEEVRNSVLSKSNGMFRYAQCEMDHASQRTGRGVRRALSNMPSNLNETYKRTLENIRNTEDRRHIKRELLWLAYSLRPLKLQELADAVVVEEDDDAIDDDLRLHDPVILLEYANGLFEFNPVTQAVSLSHSSIKTFLTSDWIKNSSASYFALGGDTECHLKIMRWCLTYLSYSEFNSGCGAISKSTMSRYPFLGYAA
;
A
#
# COMPACT_ATOMS: atom_id res chain seq x y z
N MET A 1 3.02 -9.46 28.73
CA MET A 1 2.00 -10.52 28.85
C MET A 1 1.59 -10.96 27.46
N LYS A 2 2.03 -12.14 26.99
CA LYS A 2 1.51 -12.73 25.75
C LYS A 2 0.06 -13.14 26.00
N SER A 3 -0.88 -12.51 25.31
CA SER A 3 -2.30 -12.90 25.40
C SER A 3 -2.44 -14.28 24.74
N HIS A 4 -2.54 -15.32 25.56
CA HIS A 4 -2.71 -16.71 25.08
C HIS A 4 -3.95 -16.86 24.18
N GLY A 5 -4.95 -15.97 24.32
CA GLY A 5 -6.12 -15.93 23.43
C GLY A 5 -5.77 -15.50 22.01
N VAL A 6 -4.93 -14.47 21.85
CA VAL A 6 -4.58 -13.93 20.51
C VAL A 6 -3.79 -14.96 19.70
N ASP A 7 -2.83 -15.65 20.31
CA ASP A 7 -2.05 -16.68 19.61
C ASP A 7 -2.95 -17.88 19.19
N ASN A 8 -3.96 -18.22 19.98
CA ASN A 8 -4.92 -19.25 19.60
C ASN A 8 -5.80 -18.82 18.42
N ASP A 9 -6.25 -17.56 18.38
CA ASP A 9 -7.04 -17.04 17.27
C ASP A 9 -6.21 -16.96 15.97
N ILE A 10 -4.93 -16.57 16.08
CA ILE A 10 -3.98 -16.62 14.95
C ILE A 10 -3.83 -18.06 14.45
N ARG A 11 -3.69 -19.04 15.36
CA ARG A 11 -3.61 -20.45 14.98
C ARG A 11 -4.85 -20.91 14.23
N VAL A 12 -6.05 -20.56 14.70
CA VAL A 12 -7.31 -20.88 13.99
C VAL A 12 -7.35 -20.26 12.60
N CYS A 13 -6.86 -19.03 12.45
CA CYS A 13 -6.75 -18.36 11.14
C CYS A 13 -5.79 -19.09 10.19
N ILE A 14 -4.60 -19.46 10.69
CA ILE A 14 -3.61 -20.25 9.93
C ILE A 14 -4.21 -21.60 9.51
N ASP A 15 -4.86 -22.31 10.44
CA ASP A 15 -5.49 -23.61 10.17
C ASP A 15 -6.56 -23.52 9.10
N ARG A 16 -7.36 -22.45 9.12
CA ARG A 16 -8.36 -22.19 8.08
C ARG A 16 -7.68 -21.98 6.72
N ARG A 17 -6.61 -21.19 6.65
CA ARG A 17 -5.85 -20.97 5.39
C ARG A 17 -5.20 -22.26 4.87
N LEU A 18 -4.58 -23.07 5.73
CA LEU A 18 -4.01 -24.37 5.34
C LEU A 18 -5.04 -25.37 4.80
N LYS A 19 -6.33 -25.18 5.11
CA LYS A 19 -7.42 -26.02 4.60
C LYS A 19 -8.04 -25.47 3.32
N LEU A 20 -8.21 -24.15 3.21
CA LEU A 20 -8.98 -23.52 2.14
C LEU A 20 -8.14 -22.99 0.98
N ASP A 21 -6.88 -22.63 1.22
CA ASP A 21 -5.98 -22.13 0.17
C ASP A 21 -5.53 -23.31 -0.69
N LYS A 22 -5.86 -23.25 -2.00
CA LYS A 22 -5.61 -24.32 -2.97
C LYS A 22 -4.15 -24.76 -3.03
N THR A 23 -3.18 -23.87 -2.79
CA THR A 23 -1.76 -24.24 -2.86
C THR A 23 -1.24 -24.74 -1.52
N LEU A 24 -1.78 -24.23 -0.41
CA LEU A 24 -1.40 -24.62 0.95
C LEU A 24 -2.16 -25.85 1.48
N SER A 25 -3.24 -26.26 0.83
CA SER A 25 -4.01 -27.45 1.18
C SER A 25 -3.41 -28.75 0.62
N MET A 26 -2.63 -28.66 -0.45
CA MET A 26 -2.01 -29.78 -1.16
C MET A 26 -0.74 -30.39 -0.51
N PRO A 27 0.10 -29.65 0.24
CA PRO A 27 1.28 -30.19 0.89
C PRO A 27 0.97 -31.32 1.89
N SER A 28 2.00 -32.09 2.24
CA SER A 28 1.92 -33.11 3.30
C SER A 28 1.59 -32.49 4.64
N GLU A 29 0.98 -33.27 5.54
CA GLU A 29 0.65 -32.79 6.88
C GLU A 29 1.87 -32.30 7.65
N SER A 30 3.03 -32.95 7.44
CA SER A 30 4.31 -32.51 8.00
C SER A 30 4.73 -31.11 7.55
N LEU A 31 4.51 -30.75 6.28
CA LEU A 31 4.82 -29.41 5.77
C LEU A 31 3.78 -28.39 6.24
N LYS A 32 2.52 -28.78 6.42
CA LYS A 32 1.49 -27.92 7.03
C LYS A 32 1.82 -27.60 8.48
N GLU A 33 2.28 -28.57 9.26
CA GLU A 33 2.80 -28.35 10.62
C GLU A 33 4.02 -27.42 10.62
N GLU A 34 4.95 -27.60 9.68
CA GLU A 34 6.12 -26.73 9.52
C GLU A 34 5.70 -25.26 9.26
N VAL A 35 4.73 -25.04 8.36
CA VAL A 35 4.16 -23.71 8.09
C VAL A 35 3.50 -23.15 9.35
N ARG A 36 2.62 -23.92 9.99
CA ARG A 36 1.89 -23.47 11.18
C ARG A 36 2.83 -23.02 12.29
N ASN A 37 3.82 -23.84 12.63
CA ASN A 37 4.76 -23.57 13.71
C ASN A 37 5.65 -22.37 13.38
N SER A 38 6.11 -22.26 12.13
CA SER A 38 6.96 -21.15 11.68
C SER A 38 6.22 -19.81 11.71
N VAL A 39 5.00 -19.76 11.18
CA VAL A 39 4.18 -18.54 11.15
C VAL A 39 3.75 -18.14 12.55
N LEU A 40 3.22 -19.08 13.34
CA LEU A 40 2.70 -18.77 14.69
C LEU A 40 3.81 -18.28 15.63
N SER A 41 4.98 -18.93 15.61
CA SER A 41 6.10 -18.54 16.48
C SER A 41 6.63 -17.13 16.21
N LYS A 42 6.60 -16.68 14.95
CA LYS A 42 7.07 -15.35 14.54
C LYS A 42 5.99 -14.27 14.54
N SER A 43 4.71 -14.65 14.54
CA SER A 43 3.59 -13.68 14.50
C SER A 43 3.56 -12.76 15.71
N ASN A 44 3.99 -13.23 16.88
CA ASN A 44 4.05 -12.44 18.11
C ASN A 44 2.77 -11.62 18.37
N GLY A 45 1.60 -12.23 18.22
CA GLY A 45 0.30 -11.58 18.37
C GLY A 45 -0.17 -10.70 17.20
N MET A 46 0.56 -10.63 16.08
CA MET A 46 0.23 -9.81 14.93
C MET A 46 -0.47 -10.63 13.83
N PHE A 47 -1.79 -10.56 13.76
CA PHE A 47 -2.57 -11.21 12.68
C PHE A 47 -2.10 -10.80 11.29
N ARG A 48 -1.78 -9.52 11.09
CA ARG A 48 -1.34 -9.01 9.78
C ARG A 48 -0.02 -9.67 9.34
N TYR A 49 0.90 -9.90 10.27
CA TYR A 49 2.12 -10.66 9.97
C TYR A 49 1.76 -12.09 9.55
N ALA A 50 0.92 -12.78 10.33
CA ALA A 50 0.49 -14.13 10.00
C ALA A 50 -0.14 -14.20 8.59
N GLN A 51 -0.99 -13.24 8.24
CA GLN A 51 -1.61 -13.14 6.91
C GLN A 51 -0.54 -12.96 5.81
N CYS A 52 0.35 -11.98 5.94
CA CYS A 52 1.41 -11.74 4.95
C CYS A 52 2.30 -12.97 4.75
N GLU A 53 2.67 -13.65 5.83
CA GLU A 53 3.53 -14.83 5.75
C GLU A 53 2.80 -16.04 5.17
N MET A 54 1.49 -16.18 5.42
CA MET A 54 0.67 -17.20 4.76
C MET A 54 0.54 -16.93 3.26
N ASP A 55 0.37 -15.67 2.85
CA ASP A 55 0.37 -15.28 1.44
C ASP A 55 1.74 -15.57 0.79
N HIS A 56 2.84 -15.27 1.49
CA HIS A 56 4.19 -15.58 1.01
C HIS A 56 4.45 -17.09 0.93
N ALA A 57 3.93 -17.87 1.89
CA ALA A 57 4.06 -19.33 1.91
C ALA A 57 3.19 -20.04 0.88
N SER A 58 2.16 -19.38 0.31
CA SER A 58 1.23 -19.89 -0.70
C SER A 58 1.94 -20.11 -2.06
N GLN A 59 2.78 -21.15 -2.10
CA GLN A 59 3.70 -21.45 -3.20
C GLN A 59 3.27 -22.71 -3.95
N ARG A 60 3.56 -22.74 -5.26
CA ARG A 60 3.13 -23.84 -6.16
C ARG A 60 3.75 -25.20 -5.84
N THR A 61 4.84 -25.25 -5.07
CA THR A 61 5.54 -26.50 -4.74
C THR A 61 5.96 -26.51 -3.27
N GLY A 62 6.05 -27.69 -2.65
CA GLY A 62 6.52 -27.82 -1.26
C GLY A 62 7.95 -27.28 -1.05
N ARG A 63 8.82 -27.36 -2.08
CA ARG A 63 10.15 -26.70 -2.05
C ARG A 63 10.03 -25.18 -2.02
N GLY A 64 9.08 -24.62 -2.77
CA GLY A 64 8.75 -23.20 -2.73
C GLY A 64 8.25 -22.79 -1.35
N VAL A 65 7.35 -23.57 -0.75
CA VAL A 65 6.85 -23.33 0.62
C VAL A 65 8.02 -23.28 1.61
N ARG A 66 8.88 -24.31 1.64
CA ARG A 66 10.04 -24.31 2.54
C ARG A 66 10.98 -23.14 2.31
N ARG A 67 11.23 -22.78 1.05
CA ARG A 67 12.05 -21.59 0.71
C ARG A 67 11.40 -20.31 1.24
N ALA A 68 10.07 -20.18 1.16
CA ALA A 68 9.35 -19.04 1.72
C ALA A 68 9.50 -19.01 3.25
N LEU A 69 9.33 -20.15 3.93
CA LEU A 69 9.51 -20.27 5.39
C LEU A 69 10.93 -19.90 5.84
N SER A 70 11.97 -20.34 5.10
CA SER A 70 13.37 -20.00 5.39
C SER A 70 13.68 -18.51 5.21
N ASN A 71 12.94 -17.81 4.35
CA ASN A 71 13.13 -16.38 4.06
C ASN A 71 12.06 -15.49 4.71
N MET A 72 11.38 -15.98 5.75
CA MET A 72 10.38 -15.17 6.47
C MET A 72 11.06 -14.00 7.19
N PRO A 73 10.56 -12.76 7.02
CA PRO A 73 11.00 -11.60 7.78
C PRO A 73 10.82 -11.81 9.28
N SER A 74 11.61 -11.11 10.09
CA SER A 74 11.61 -11.30 11.55
C SER A 74 10.38 -10.70 12.23
N ASN A 75 9.72 -9.74 11.60
CA ASN A 75 8.53 -9.06 12.09
C ASN A 75 7.81 -8.33 10.94
N LEU A 76 6.67 -7.72 11.24
CA LEU A 76 5.84 -7.02 10.25
C LEU A 76 6.54 -5.83 9.57
N ASN A 77 7.43 -5.11 10.27
CA ASN A 77 8.17 -3.99 9.69
C ASN A 77 9.15 -4.49 8.63
N GLU A 78 9.84 -5.61 8.88
CA GLU A 78 10.71 -6.25 7.87
C GLU A 78 9.89 -6.76 6.67
N THR A 79 8.64 -7.22 6.88
CA THR A 79 7.74 -7.57 5.76
C THR A 79 7.50 -6.36 4.85
N TYR A 80 7.11 -5.21 5.41
CA TYR A 80 6.85 -4.01 4.61
C TYR A 80 8.11 -3.42 3.97
N LYS A 81 9.21 -3.38 4.73
CA LYS A 81 10.52 -2.94 4.21
C LYS A 81 10.94 -3.76 2.99
N ARG A 82 10.84 -5.09 3.06
CA ARG A 82 11.20 -5.97 1.95
C ARG A 82 10.37 -5.67 0.70
N THR A 83 9.07 -5.39 0.85
CA THR A 83 8.22 -4.98 -0.27
C THR A 83 8.72 -3.68 -0.90
N LEU A 84 9.02 -2.67 -0.08
CA LEU A 84 9.52 -1.36 -0.56
C LEU A 84 10.92 -1.44 -1.18
N GLU A 85 11.78 -2.34 -0.70
CA GLU A 85 13.13 -2.56 -1.25
C GLU A 85 13.12 -3.28 -2.60
N ASN A 86 12.06 -4.00 -2.93
CA ASN A 86 11.92 -4.62 -4.25
C ASN A 86 11.67 -3.59 -5.36
N ILE A 87 11.31 -2.35 -5.00
CA ILE A 87 11.10 -1.25 -5.95
C ILE A 87 12.47 -0.64 -6.29
N ARG A 88 13.00 -1.03 -7.45
CA ARG A 88 14.37 -0.69 -7.88
C ARG A 88 14.48 0.59 -8.71
N ASN A 89 13.48 0.88 -9.54
CA ASN A 89 13.49 2.04 -10.42
C ASN A 89 13.27 3.33 -9.60
N THR A 90 14.08 4.35 -9.81
CA THR A 90 14.03 5.62 -9.06
C THR A 90 12.70 6.36 -9.21
N GLU A 91 12.13 6.38 -10.41
CA GLU A 91 10.84 7.02 -10.68
C GLU A 91 9.70 6.26 -10.00
N ASP A 92 9.69 4.92 -10.11
CA ASP A 92 8.70 4.09 -9.40
C ASP A 92 8.75 4.32 -7.88
N ARG A 93 9.96 4.51 -7.31
CA ARG A 93 10.13 4.83 -5.89
C ARG A 93 9.54 6.21 -5.55
N ARG A 94 9.71 7.20 -6.43
CA ARG A 94 9.15 8.55 -6.26
C ARG A 94 7.61 8.49 -6.27
N HIS A 95 7.02 7.80 -7.24
CA HIS A 95 5.58 7.60 -7.34
C HIS A 95 5.03 6.89 -6.11
N ILE A 96 5.60 5.73 -5.75
CA ILE A 96 5.12 4.96 -4.59
C ILE A 96 5.24 5.75 -3.29
N LYS A 97 6.28 6.57 -3.12
CA LYS A 97 6.37 7.45 -1.95
C LYS A 97 5.23 8.47 -1.90
N ARG A 98 4.86 9.07 -3.03
CA ARG A 98 3.72 9.99 -3.12
C ARG A 98 2.40 9.26 -2.89
N GLU A 99 2.22 8.08 -3.49
CA GLU A 99 1.04 7.22 -3.27
C GLU A 99 0.88 6.87 -1.78
N LEU A 100 1.94 6.41 -1.12
CA LEU A 100 1.93 6.11 0.31
C LEU A 100 1.55 7.33 1.15
N LEU A 101 2.05 8.52 0.81
CA LEU A 101 1.70 9.77 1.49
C LEU A 101 0.21 10.08 1.31
N TRP A 102 -0.28 10.08 0.07
CA TRP A 102 -1.68 10.30 -0.25
C TRP A 102 -2.59 9.32 0.48
N LEU A 103 -2.32 8.02 0.39
CA LEU A 103 -3.15 6.99 1.00
C LEU A 103 -3.08 6.98 2.54
N ALA A 104 -1.99 7.48 3.13
CA ALA A 104 -1.86 7.59 4.58
C ALA A 104 -2.53 8.84 5.17
N TYR A 105 -2.61 9.93 4.41
CA TYR A 105 -3.00 11.26 4.92
C TYR A 105 -4.19 11.91 4.20
N SER A 106 -4.77 11.26 3.19
CA SER A 106 -5.98 11.74 2.53
C SER A 106 -7.15 11.83 3.51
N LEU A 107 -7.95 12.90 3.40
CA LEU A 107 -9.13 13.12 4.26
C LEU A 107 -10.27 12.12 4.00
N ARG A 108 -10.31 11.61 2.76
CA ARG A 108 -11.20 10.53 2.33
C ARG A 108 -10.43 9.58 1.41
N PRO A 109 -10.87 8.32 1.26
CA PRO A 109 -10.31 7.45 0.23
C PRO A 109 -10.33 8.11 -1.14
N LEU A 110 -9.19 8.06 -1.84
CA LEU A 110 -9.03 8.53 -3.20
C LEU A 110 -9.47 7.43 -4.16
N LYS A 111 -10.17 7.81 -5.23
CA LYS A 111 -10.38 6.92 -6.38
C LYS A 111 -9.07 6.72 -7.14
N LEU A 112 -8.93 5.61 -7.85
CA LEU A 112 -7.74 5.33 -8.65
C LEU A 112 -7.39 6.47 -9.61
N GLN A 113 -8.39 7.01 -10.30
CA GLN A 113 -8.22 8.14 -11.21
C GLN A 113 -7.86 9.45 -10.49
N GLU A 114 -8.40 9.67 -9.29
CA GLU A 114 -8.03 10.84 -8.45
C GLU A 114 -6.57 10.72 -7.99
N LEU A 115 -6.16 9.53 -7.54
CA LEU A 115 -4.80 9.25 -7.10
C LEU A 115 -3.80 9.42 -8.26
N ALA A 116 -4.15 8.96 -9.47
CA ALA A 116 -3.30 9.06 -10.65
C ALA A 116 -2.94 10.50 -11.02
N ASP A 117 -3.93 11.40 -10.99
CA ASP A 117 -3.67 12.84 -11.15
C ASP A 117 -2.87 13.37 -9.95
N ALA A 118 -3.25 13.01 -8.72
CA ALA A 118 -2.66 13.55 -7.49
C ALA A 118 -1.16 13.24 -7.31
N VAL A 119 -0.69 12.09 -7.82
CA VAL A 119 0.70 11.66 -7.65
C VAL A 119 1.65 12.33 -8.63
N VAL A 120 1.14 12.84 -9.76
CA VAL A 120 1.96 13.48 -10.80
C VAL A 120 2.08 15.00 -10.62
N VAL A 121 1.19 15.66 -9.86
CA VAL A 121 1.26 17.11 -9.60
C VAL A 121 2.66 17.55 -9.12
N GLU A 122 3.29 18.49 -9.83
CA GLU A 122 4.50 19.18 -9.37
C GLU A 122 4.21 20.66 -9.08
N GLU A 123 4.84 21.22 -8.03
CA GLU A 123 4.52 22.57 -7.53
C GLU A 123 4.77 23.69 -8.57
N ASP A 124 5.62 23.42 -9.57
CA ASP A 124 6.01 24.36 -10.62
C ASP A 124 5.18 24.21 -11.92
N ASP A 125 4.26 23.24 -11.97
CA ASP A 125 3.39 23.03 -13.14
C ASP A 125 2.26 24.07 -13.18
N ASP A 126 1.86 24.48 -14.39
CA ASP A 126 0.72 25.37 -14.64
C ASP A 126 -0.47 24.66 -15.33
N ALA A 127 -0.30 23.39 -15.70
CA ALA A 127 -1.32 22.54 -16.31
C ALA A 127 -1.02 21.05 -16.02
N ILE A 128 -2.02 20.19 -16.24
CA ILE A 128 -1.84 18.73 -16.30
C ILE A 128 -2.17 18.25 -17.71
N ASP A 129 -1.11 18.09 -18.50
CA ASP A 129 -1.18 17.63 -19.88
C ASP A 129 -1.04 16.09 -19.97
N ASP A 130 -1.08 15.57 -21.20
CA ASP A 130 -1.01 14.14 -21.46
C ASP A 130 0.42 13.59 -21.33
N ASP A 131 1.44 14.46 -21.29
CA ASP A 131 2.84 14.08 -21.09
C ASP A 131 3.16 13.91 -19.59
N LEU A 132 2.46 14.64 -18.71
CA LEU A 132 2.55 14.49 -17.25
C LEU A 132 1.70 13.31 -16.73
N ARG A 133 0.57 13.01 -17.37
CA ARG A 133 -0.34 11.95 -16.92
C ARG A 133 0.26 10.56 -17.08
N LEU A 134 -0.05 9.70 -16.11
CA LEU A 134 0.19 8.27 -16.24
C LEU A 134 -0.63 7.72 -17.41
N HIS A 135 0.02 7.02 -18.34
CA HIS A 135 -0.66 6.37 -19.46
C HIS A 135 -1.71 5.35 -19.02
N ASP A 136 -1.43 4.62 -17.93
CA ASP A 136 -2.37 3.69 -17.32
C ASP A 136 -2.35 3.84 -15.78
N PRO A 137 -3.41 4.40 -15.18
CA PRO A 137 -3.56 4.49 -13.72
C PRO A 137 -3.44 3.14 -12.98
N VAL A 138 -3.75 2.01 -13.63
CA VAL A 138 -3.66 0.68 -13.02
C VAL A 138 -2.22 0.35 -12.60
N ILE A 139 -1.22 0.97 -13.22
CA ILE A 139 0.19 0.77 -12.88
C ILE A 139 0.51 1.07 -11.41
N LEU A 140 -0.26 1.98 -10.78
CA LEU A 140 -0.14 2.31 -9.35
C LEU A 140 -0.47 1.11 -8.44
N LEU A 141 -1.26 0.16 -8.93
CA LEU A 141 -1.61 -1.06 -8.21
C LEU A 141 -0.55 -2.15 -8.36
N GLU A 142 0.26 -2.13 -9.43
CA GLU A 142 1.21 -3.20 -9.75
C GLU A 142 2.41 -3.23 -8.81
N TYR A 143 2.90 -2.05 -8.40
CA TYR A 143 4.12 -1.92 -7.60
C TYR A 143 3.91 -2.11 -6.10
N ALA A 144 2.67 -2.18 -5.64
CA ALA A 144 2.31 -2.08 -4.23
C ALA A 144 1.78 -3.39 -3.64
N ASN A 145 2.32 -4.53 -4.08
CA ASN A 145 1.83 -5.85 -3.72
C ASN A 145 1.79 -6.03 -2.18
N GLY A 146 0.58 -6.06 -1.62
CA GLY A 146 0.34 -6.18 -0.17
C GLY A 146 0.44 -4.87 0.64
N LEU A 147 0.70 -3.73 -0.01
CA LEU A 147 0.65 -2.40 0.59
C LEU A 147 -0.67 -1.70 0.33
N PHE A 148 -1.21 -1.80 -0.89
CA PHE A 148 -2.49 -1.16 -1.25
C PHE A 148 -3.62 -2.17 -1.40
N GLU A 149 -4.83 -1.67 -1.24
CA GLU A 149 -6.08 -2.36 -1.51
C GLU A 149 -6.91 -1.51 -2.48
N PHE A 150 -7.47 -2.15 -3.50
CA PHE A 150 -8.33 -1.51 -4.47
C PHE A 150 -9.74 -2.11 -4.38
N ASN A 151 -10.74 -1.25 -4.22
CA ASN A 151 -12.13 -1.64 -4.19
C ASN A 151 -12.74 -1.48 -5.60
N PRO A 152 -13.08 -2.56 -6.31
CA PRO A 152 -13.59 -2.46 -7.68
C PRO A 152 -15.00 -1.84 -7.78
N VAL A 153 -15.76 -1.81 -6.69
CA VAL A 153 -17.11 -1.22 -6.67
C VAL A 153 -17.01 0.29 -6.50
N THR A 154 -16.22 0.77 -5.54
CA THR A 154 -16.10 2.22 -5.27
C THR A 154 -14.99 2.89 -6.07
N GLN A 155 -14.13 2.09 -6.71
CA GLN A 155 -12.90 2.50 -7.38
C GLN A 155 -11.87 3.15 -6.44
N ALA A 156 -12.04 2.99 -5.13
CA ALA A 156 -11.16 3.59 -4.12
C ALA A 156 -9.87 2.76 -3.95
N VAL A 157 -8.77 3.46 -3.73
CA VAL A 157 -7.49 2.90 -3.31
C VAL A 157 -7.25 3.31 -1.86
N SER A 158 -6.80 2.37 -1.05
CA SER A 158 -6.41 2.60 0.35
C SER A 158 -5.17 1.80 0.72
N LEU A 159 -4.54 2.14 1.85
CA LEU A 159 -3.59 1.22 2.46
C LEU A 159 -4.34 -0.08 2.82
N SER A 160 -3.77 -1.22 2.45
CA SER A 160 -4.35 -2.54 2.71
C SER A 160 -4.44 -2.89 4.20
N HIS A 161 -3.75 -2.14 5.06
CA HIS A 161 -3.86 -2.25 6.50
C HIS A 161 -3.35 -0.99 7.21
N SER A 162 -3.98 -0.62 8.33
CA SER A 162 -3.62 0.57 9.12
C SER A 162 -2.19 0.53 9.66
N SER A 163 -1.65 -0.67 9.93
CA SER A 163 -0.27 -0.82 10.41
C SER A 163 0.81 -0.40 9.40
N ILE A 164 0.45 -0.23 8.11
CA ILE A 164 1.38 0.32 7.11
C ILE A 164 1.65 1.79 7.43
N LYS A 165 0.62 2.59 7.75
CA LYS A 165 0.81 3.97 8.19
C LYS A 165 1.68 4.03 9.44
N THR A 166 1.39 3.17 10.43
CA THR A 166 2.21 3.07 11.65
C THR A 166 3.68 2.76 11.34
N PHE A 167 3.94 1.87 10.38
CA PHE A 167 5.30 1.56 9.94
C PHE A 167 5.96 2.77 9.25
N LEU A 168 5.29 3.40 8.30
CA LEU A 168 5.80 4.53 7.51
C LEU A 168 6.15 5.76 8.37
N THR A 169 5.46 5.97 9.49
CA THR A 169 5.71 7.09 10.41
C THR A 169 6.62 6.73 11.59
N SER A 170 7.04 5.46 11.70
CA SER A 170 7.85 4.98 12.84
C SER A 170 9.32 5.39 12.74
N ASP A 171 10.02 5.43 13.87
CA ASP A 171 11.48 5.58 13.86
C ASP A 171 12.20 4.35 13.30
N TRP A 172 11.53 3.21 13.26
CA TRP A 172 12.09 1.98 12.72
C TRP A 172 12.43 2.14 11.23
N ILE A 173 11.49 2.64 10.41
CA ILE A 173 11.75 2.82 8.97
C ILE A 173 12.81 3.88 8.71
N LYS A 174 12.83 4.97 9.50
CA LYS A 174 13.83 6.05 9.40
C LYS A 174 15.26 5.53 9.58
N ASN A 175 15.43 4.50 10.42
CA ASN A 175 16.72 3.86 10.70
C ASN A 175 16.97 2.58 9.87
N SER A 176 16.15 2.33 8.86
CA SER A 176 16.28 1.17 7.97
C SER A 176 16.79 1.57 6.58
N SER A 177 17.17 0.59 5.76
CA SER A 177 17.48 0.80 4.34
C SER A 177 16.29 1.28 3.49
N ALA A 178 15.05 1.21 4.02
CA ALA A 178 13.87 1.78 3.38
C ALA A 178 13.52 3.20 3.86
N SER A 179 14.44 3.89 4.55
CA SER A 179 14.24 5.25 5.10
C SER A 179 13.77 6.30 4.09
N TYR A 180 14.09 6.10 2.80
CA TYR A 180 13.56 6.93 1.72
C TYR A 180 12.02 7.04 1.74
N PHE A 181 11.32 5.97 2.10
CA PHE A 181 9.85 5.91 2.14
C PHE A 181 9.25 6.36 3.47
N ALA A 182 10.08 6.75 4.45
CA ALA A 182 9.57 7.28 5.71
C ALA A 182 8.73 8.54 5.44
N LEU A 183 7.57 8.61 6.09
CA LEU A 183 6.70 9.77 6.06
C LEU A 183 7.05 10.71 7.22
N GLY A 184 6.87 12.00 6.98
CA GLY A 184 7.10 13.04 7.98
C GLY A 184 6.02 13.05 9.06
N GLY A 185 6.05 14.06 9.92
CA GLY A 185 4.97 14.26 10.90
C GLY A 185 3.64 14.60 10.23
N ASP A 186 2.54 14.43 10.96
CA ASP A 186 1.19 14.64 10.44
C ASP A 186 1.00 16.02 9.81
N THR A 187 1.45 17.08 10.49
CA THR A 187 1.40 18.45 9.96
C THR A 187 2.17 18.61 8.65
N GLU A 188 3.37 18.03 8.55
CA GLU A 188 4.19 18.13 7.34
C GLU A 188 3.52 17.42 6.15
N CYS A 189 2.96 16.23 6.38
CA CYS A 189 2.30 15.46 5.32
C CYS A 189 1.00 16.14 4.87
N HIS A 190 0.20 16.68 5.79
CA HIS A 190 -0.99 17.44 5.44
C HIS A 190 -0.66 18.74 4.70
N LEU A 191 0.42 19.43 5.07
CA LEU A 191 0.89 20.61 4.32
C LEU A 191 1.32 20.27 2.89
N LYS A 192 1.98 19.12 2.67
CA LYS A 192 2.32 18.66 1.32
C LYS A 192 1.08 18.38 0.47
N ILE A 193 0.11 17.65 1.03
CA ILE A 193 -1.19 17.41 0.38
C ILE A 193 -1.87 18.73 0.01
N MET A 194 -1.94 19.67 0.97
CA MET A 194 -2.55 20.98 0.76
C MET A 194 -1.87 21.73 -0.39
N ARG A 195 -0.54 21.73 -0.45
CA ARG A 195 0.21 22.38 -1.54
C ARG A 195 -0.12 21.77 -2.89
N TRP A 196 -0.12 20.44 -3.01
CA TRP A 196 -0.50 19.77 -4.26
C TRP A 196 -1.95 20.05 -4.67
N CYS A 197 -2.89 20.08 -3.72
CA CYS A 197 -4.26 20.50 -4.01
C CYS A 197 -4.30 21.94 -4.54
N LEU A 198 -3.61 22.88 -3.89
CA LEU A 198 -3.58 24.29 -4.31
C LEU A 198 -2.92 24.49 -5.67
N THR A 199 -1.80 23.80 -5.92
CA THR A 199 -1.13 23.80 -7.23
C THR A 199 -2.11 23.33 -8.31
N TYR A 200 -2.75 22.18 -8.11
CA TYR A 200 -3.72 21.65 -9.06
C TYR A 200 -4.88 22.64 -9.31
N LEU A 201 -5.44 23.23 -8.24
CA LEU A 201 -6.51 24.22 -8.37
C LEU A 201 -6.07 25.53 -9.04
N SER A 202 -4.77 25.80 -9.09
CA SER A 202 -4.20 27.01 -9.72
C SER A 202 -3.84 26.82 -11.19
N TYR A 203 -4.07 25.63 -11.75
CA TYR A 203 -3.83 25.36 -13.17
C TYR A 203 -4.66 26.27 -14.08
N SER A 204 -4.05 26.60 -15.23
CA SER A 204 -4.57 27.59 -16.19
C SER A 204 -5.98 27.28 -16.68
N GLU A 205 -6.33 26.00 -16.76
CA GLU A 205 -7.63 25.52 -17.23
C GLU A 205 -8.77 25.85 -16.26
N PHE A 206 -8.46 26.16 -15.00
CA PHE A 206 -9.43 26.56 -13.98
C PHE A 206 -9.56 28.09 -13.84
N ASN A 207 -8.68 28.87 -14.48
CA ASN A 207 -8.68 30.33 -14.40
C ASN A 207 -9.86 31.02 -15.12
N SER A 208 -10.67 30.28 -15.88
CA SER A 208 -11.82 30.82 -16.63
C SER A 208 -13.05 31.16 -15.75
N GLY A 209 -12.91 31.10 -14.42
CA GLY A 209 -13.94 31.47 -13.44
C GLY A 209 -14.92 30.35 -13.10
N CYS A 210 -15.47 30.38 -11.88
CA CYS A 210 -16.37 29.36 -11.29
C CYS A 210 -17.72 29.13 -12.02
N GLY A 211 -17.91 29.69 -13.23
CA GLY A 211 -19.19 29.69 -13.93
C GLY A 211 -19.53 28.40 -14.70
N ALA A 212 -18.55 27.53 -14.98
CA ALA A 212 -18.82 26.31 -15.76
C ALA A 212 -17.77 25.22 -15.57
N ILE A 213 -17.56 24.71 -14.35
CA ILE A 213 -16.98 23.36 -14.22
C ILE A 213 -18.02 22.37 -14.75
N SER A 214 -17.94 22.12 -16.04
CA SER A 214 -18.83 21.20 -16.73
C SER A 214 -18.58 19.76 -16.26
N LYS A 215 -19.56 18.87 -16.47
CA LYS A 215 -19.34 17.43 -16.26
C LYS A 215 -18.15 16.90 -17.06
N SER A 216 -17.94 17.42 -18.28
CA SER A 216 -16.77 17.08 -19.10
C SER A 216 -15.45 17.51 -18.46
N THR A 217 -15.41 18.67 -17.80
CA THR A 217 -14.23 19.12 -17.03
C THR A 217 -13.96 18.16 -15.87
N MET A 218 -14.98 17.81 -15.08
CA MET A 218 -14.82 16.85 -13.97
C MET A 218 -14.37 15.46 -14.44
N SER A 219 -14.76 15.03 -15.65
CA SER A 219 -14.29 13.77 -16.22
C SER A 219 -12.84 13.84 -16.71
N ARG A 220 -12.38 15.01 -17.19
CA ARG A 220 -10.99 15.22 -17.64
C ARG A 220 -10.02 15.47 -16.48
N TYR A 221 -10.51 16.04 -15.40
CA TYR A 221 -9.75 16.42 -14.21
C TYR A 221 -10.31 15.67 -12.98
N PRO A 222 -10.09 14.34 -12.90
CA PRO A 222 -10.69 13.51 -11.87
C PRO A 222 -10.34 13.96 -10.44
N PHE A 223 -9.13 14.50 -10.23
CA PHE A 223 -8.68 14.94 -8.91
C PHE A 223 -9.32 16.26 -8.43
N LEU A 224 -9.95 17.03 -9.32
CA LEU A 224 -10.58 18.33 -9.01
C LEU A 224 -11.57 18.25 -7.84
N GLY A 225 -12.40 17.20 -7.78
CA GLY A 225 -13.38 17.02 -6.73
C GLY A 225 -12.81 16.58 -5.38
N TYR A 226 -11.54 16.16 -5.32
CA TYR A 226 -10.82 15.95 -4.07
C TYR A 226 -10.10 17.23 -3.64
N ALA A 227 -9.50 17.95 -4.59
CA ALA A 227 -8.67 19.11 -4.32
C ALA A 227 -9.46 20.34 -3.84
N ALA A 228 -10.70 20.51 -4.31
CA ALA A 228 -11.59 21.66 -4.05
C ALA A 228 -12.33 21.61 -2.70
#